data_AF-A0A936AEE4-F1
#
_entry.id   AF-A0A936AEE4-F1
#
_cell.length_a   1.000
_cell.length_b   1.000
_cell.length_c   1.000
_cell.angle_alpha   90.00
_cell.angle_beta   90.00
_cell.angle_gamma   90.00
#
_symmetry.space_group_name_H-M   'P 1'
#
loop_
_entity.id
_entity.type
_entity.pdbx_description
1 polymer ?
#
loop_
_entity_poly.entity_id
_entity_poly.type
_entity_poly.pdbx_seq_one_letter_code
_entity_poly.pdbx_strand_id
1 'polypeptide(L)'
;MRIRNSCSRRRGVLASLVALALSLGGFTQVSAQATYGTGDRVECNVVGSLAPQHEKWFEPGTVEAFRDGDQPDGSWYRVKADSNKVEYYCRVEHIRAIRAAAVAPAPAPAAPAAAQAPAAARVGTLMGQGRTQAAPQVAGEFLRCPIEQETVENGDAPDPEVIRQVIRCHKGEKAVPPGDEGAVKVDVANVQIGRPRDWSYAQDRGNASEGTVVYPVKATYTVKTLYRTATEVEEGWVRIMNFYVNAFGEWQVGSEENVRTGTTSRIEH
;
A
#
# COMPACT_ATOMS: atom_id res chain seq x y z
N MET A 1 36.85 75.85 4.67
CA MET A 1 36.76 76.62 3.42
C MET A 1 35.64 76.00 2.58
N ARG A 2 34.53 76.72 2.40
CA ARG A 2 33.41 76.36 1.51
C ARG A 2 33.78 76.72 0.06
N ILE A 3 33.39 75.89 -0.92
CA ILE A 3 32.93 76.19 -2.30
C ILE A 3 32.60 74.80 -2.90
N ARG A 4 31.32 74.38 -2.98
CA ARG A 4 30.30 74.58 -4.03
C ARG A 4 30.55 73.84 -5.36
N ASN A 5 29.56 72.99 -5.66
CA ASN A 5 28.94 72.71 -6.96
C ASN A 5 29.73 71.96 -8.04
N SER A 6 29.19 70.80 -8.44
CA SER A 6 28.72 70.63 -9.81
C SER A 6 27.61 69.57 -9.90
N CYS A 7 26.48 70.03 -10.41
CA CYS A 7 25.26 69.31 -10.70
C CYS A 7 25.34 68.84 -12.16
N SER A 8 24.99 67.58 -12.45
CA SER A 8 24.60 67.21 -13.82
C SER A 8 23.48 66.18 -13.75
N ARG A 9 22.28 66.68 -14.03
CA ARG A 9 21.10 65.92 -14.45
C ARG A 9 21.40 65.22 -15.78
N ARG A 10 20.86 64.02 -15.97
CA ARG A 10 19.99 63.75 -17.13
C ARG A 10 19.09 62.53 -16.87
N ARG A 11 17.80 62.82 -16.84
CA ARG A 11 16.70 61.88 -17.03
C ARG A 11 16.74 61.39 -18.48
N GLY A 12 16.52 60.10 -18.67
CA GLY A 12 16.23 59.49 -19.96
C GLY A 12 15.30 58.31 -19.72
N VAL A 13 14.00 58.57 -19.80
CA VAL A 13 12.93 57.57 -19.83
C VAL A 13 13.04 56.85 -21.18
N LEU A 14 13.09 55.52 -21.17
CA LEU A 14 12.64 54.70 -22.30
C LEU A 14 12.01 53.43 -21.73
N ALA A 15 10.68 53.46 -21.71
CA ALA A 15 9.85 52.29 -21.63
C ALA A 15 9.99 51.51 -22.94
N SER A 16 10.35 50.22 -22.84
CA SER A 16 10.12 49.25 -23.90
C SER A 16 9.46 48.03 -23.28
N LEU A 17 8.14 48.02 -23.41
CA LEU A 17 7.30 46.83 -23.39
C LEU A 17 7.77 45.90 -24.51
N VAL A 18 8.29 44.73 -24.15
CA VAL A 18 8.26 43.56 -25.02
C VAL A 18 7.56 42.46 -24.23
N ALA A 19 6.23 42.44 -24.37
CA ALA A 19 5.45 41.26 -24.08
C ALA A 19 5.68 40.27 -25.23
N LEU A 20 6.43 39.21 -24.97
CA LEU A 20 6.40 38.00 -25.80
C LEU A 20 5.78 36.89 -24.96
N ALA A 21 4.49 36.70 -25.21
CA ALA A 21 3.69 35.60 -24.72
C ALA A 21 3.93 34.34 -25.57
N LEU A 22 3.63 33.20 -24.96
CA LEU A 22 3.49 31.84 -25.51
C LEU A 22 4.83 31.12 -25.73
N SER A 23 5.06 29.91 -25.20
CA SER A 23 4.11 28.83 -24.93
C SER A 23 4.68 27.77 -23.98
N LEU A 24 3.85 27.40 -22.99
CA LEU A 24 3.48 26.03 -22.64
C LEU A 24 4.62 25.02 -22.43
N GLY A 25 5.14 25.00 -21.21
CA GLY A 25 5.75 23.83 -20.59
C GLY A 25 5.18 23.71 -19.19
N GLY A 26 3.89 23.38 -19.10
CA GLY A 26 3.25 23.12 -17.82
C GLY A 26 4.03 22.04 -17.10
N PHE A 27 4.64 22.39 -15.97
CA PHE A 27 4.86 21.41 -14.93
C PHE A 27 3.47 20.85 -14.64
N THR A 28 3.20 19.66 -15.16
CA THR A 28 2.20 18.81 -14.57
C THR A 28 2.74 18.54 -13.16
N GLN A 29 2.38 19.42 -12.22
CA GLN A 29 2.06 18.92 -10.90
C GLN A 29 1.09 17.79 -11.18
N VAL A 30 1.59 16.56 -11.10
CA VAL A 30 0.74 15.45 -10.71
C VAL A 30 0.38 15.80 -9.27
N SER A 31 -0.54 16.76 -9.12
CA SER A 31 -1.38 16.82 -7.94
C SER A 31 -1.98 15.44 -7.91
N ALA A 32 -1.63 14.64 -6.89
CA ALA A 32 -2.46 13.50 -6.55
C ALA A 32 -3.89 14.04 -6.54
N GLN A 33 -4.67 13.65 -7.55
CA GLN A 33 -5.96 14.28 -7.77
C GLN A 33 -6.76 14.01 -6.51
N ALA A 34 -7.25 15.07 -5.87
CA ALA A 34 -8.14 14.94 -4.73
C ALA A 34 -9.26 13.99 -5.16
N THR A 35 -9.27 12.81 -4.55
CA THR A 35 -10.17 11.70 -4.90
C THR A 35 -11.60 12.03 -4.47
N TYR A 36 -11.74 12.89 -3.46
CA TYR A 36 -13.03 13.37 -2.94
C TYR A 36 -13.00 14.91 -2.79
N GLY A 37 -14.11 15.56 -3.14
CA GLY A 37 -14.33 16.99 -2.97
C GLY A 37 -15.08 17.34 -1.69
N THR A 38 -15.02 18.60 -1.27
CA THR A 38 -15.84 19.10 -0.15
C THR A 38 -17.32 18.94 -0.46
N GLY A 39 -18.07 18.37 0.49
CA GLY A 39 -19.48 18.03 0.33
C GLY A 39 -19.74 16.59 -0.10
N ASP A 40 -18.71 15.83 -0.51
CA ASP A 40 -18.88 14.44 -0.91
C ASP A 40 -19.28 13.55 0.27
N ARG A 41 -20.10 12.54 -0.05
CA ARG A 41 -20.60 11.55 0.90
C ARG A 41 -19.73 10.31 0.86
N VAL A 42 -19.10 10.00 1.99
CA VAL A 42 -18.14 8.91 2.09
C VAL A 42 -18.33 8.15 3.40
N GLU A 43 -17.86 6.92 3.45
CA GLU A 43 -17.66 6.21 4.70
C GLU A 43 -16.17 6.21 5.04
N CYS A 44 -15.84 6.70 6.22
CA CYS A 44 -14.49 6.67 6.74
C CYS A 44 -14.35 5.57 7.79
N ASN A 45 -13.30 4.76 7.69
CA ASN A 45 -12.91 3.92 8.80
C ASN A 45 -12.27 4.74 9.92
N VAL A 46 -13.01 5.00 11.00
CA VAL A 46 -12.55 5.89 12.10
C VAL A 46 -11.40 5.31 12.93
N VAL A 47 -11.11 4.01 12.75
CA VAL A 47 -9.98 3.31 13.39
C VAL A 47 -8.73 3.36 12.50
N GLY A 48 -8.84 3.86 11.27
CA GLY A 48 -7.73 3.98 10.33
C GLY A 48 -7.20 2.63 9.88
N SER A 49 -8.09 1.65 9.72
CA SER A 49 -7.72 0.28 9.36
C SER A 49 -8.79 -0.37 8.48
N LEU A 50 -8.40 -0.84 7.29
CA LEU A 50 -9.28 -1.62 6.41
C LEU A 50 -9.49 -3.08 6.86
N ALA A 51 -9.03 -3.46 8.05
CA ALA A 51 -9.14 -4.83 8.50
C ALA A 51 -10.62 -5.24 8.65
N PRO A 52 -11.04 -6.47 8.28
CA PRO A 52 -12.45 -6.87 8.28
C PRO A 52 -13.16 -6.72 9.63
N GLN A 53 -12.46 -6.93 10.74
CA GLN A 53 -12.99 -6.70 12.10
C GLN A 53 -13.33 -5.22 12.38
N HIS A 54 -12.77 -4.33 11.57
CA HIS A 54 -13.03 -2.89 11.60
C HIS A 54 -14.00 -2.44 10.52
N GLU A 55 -14.59 -3.35 9.75
CA GLU A 55 -15.58 -3.02 8.73
C GLU A 55 -16.82 -2.35 9.32
N LYS A 56 -17.18 -2.72 10.56
CA LYS A 56 -18.25 -2.05 11.34
C LYS A 56 -17.92 -0.63 11.80
N TRP A 57 -16.64 -0.23 11.73
CA TRP A 57 -16.16 1.11 12.12
C TRP A 57 -16.03 2.03 10.90
N PHE A 58 -16.54 1.61 9.75
CA PHE A 58 -16.85 2.55 8.69
C PHE A 58 -18.05 3.38 9.09
N GLU A 59 -17.81 4.68 9.25
CA GLU A 59 -18.83 5.63 9.64
C GLU A 59 -19.13 6.56 8.46
N PRO A 60 -20.41 6.69 8.06
CA PRO A 60 -20.79 7.62 7.00
C PRO A 60 -20.59 9.06 7.48
N GLY A 61 -20.12 9.90 6.58
CA GLY A 61 -19.88 11.31 6.85
C GLY A 61 -19.80 12.15 5.58
N THR A 62 -19.50 13.43 5.78
CA THR A 62 -19.34 14.42 4.71
C THR A 62 -17.92 14.96 4.71
N VAL A 63 -17.30 15.02 3.53
CA VAL A 63 -15.97 15.62 3.38
C VAL A 63 -16.07 17.14 3.60
N GLU A 64 -15.28 17.67 4.52
CA GLU A 64 -15.20 19.10 4.86
C GLU A 64 -14.04 19.76 4.11
N ALA A 65 -14.09 21.09 3.96
CA ALA A 65 -12.97 21.84 3.41
C ALA A 65 -11.75 21.76 4.33
N PHE A 66 -10.54 21.74 3.79
CA PHE A 66 -9.32 21.85 4.60
C PHE A 66 -9.25 23.20 5.33
N ARG A 67 -8.68 23.20 6.54
CA ARG A 67 -8.39 24.42 7.31
C ARG A 67 -7.02 24.98 6.93
N ASP A 68 -6.79 26.23 7.28
CA ASP A 68 -5.46 26.84 7.17
C ASP A 68 -4.44 26.02 7.97
N GLY A 69 -3.43 25.48 7.28
CA GLY A 69 -2.37 24.65 7.86
C GLY A 69 -2.52 23.14 7.61
N ASP A 70 -3.65 22.67 7.08
CA ASP A 70 -3.78 21.29 6.61
C ASP A 70 -3.01 21.09 5.29
N GLN A 71 -2.57 19.85 5.00
CA GLN A 71 -1.93 19.50 3.72
C GLN A 71 -2.98 18.87 2.78
N PRO A 72 -3.48 19.60 1.76
CA PRO A 72 -4.43 19.07 0.78
C PRO A 72 -3.70 18.28 -0.32
N ASP A 73 -2.81 17.38 0.08
CA ASP A 73 -2.00 16.56 -0.83
C ASP A 73 -2.78 15.35 -1.40
N GLY A 74 -4.03 15.15 -0.96
CA GLY A 74 -4.89 14.05 -1.35
C GLY A 74 -4.67 12.76 -0.54
N SER A 75 -3.71 12.74 0.38
CA SER A 75 -3.40 11.58 1.23
C SER A 75 -4.36 11.43 2.40
N TRP A 76 -4.98 12.52 2.85
CA TRP A 76 -5.92 12.57 3.98
C TRP A 76 -7.10 13.49 3.68
N TYR A 77 -8.27 13.20 4.27
CA TYR A 77 -9.46 14.03 4.17
C TYR A 77 -10.06 14.26 5.55
N ARG A 78 -10.65 15.44 5.73
CA ARG A 78 -11.45 15.77 6.91
C ARG A 78 -12.88 15.31 6.66
N VAL A 79 -13.34 14.32 7.42
CA VAL A 79 -14.68 13.75 7.30
C VAL A 79 -15.46 14.04 8.57
N LYS A 80 -16.58 14.75 8.45
CA LYS A 80 -17.51 14.99 9.55
C LYS A 80 -18.51 13.85 9.61
N ALA A 81 -18.40 13.04 10.66
CA ALA A 81 -19.22 11.85 10.82
C ALA A 81 -20.68 12.18 11.13
N ASP A 82 -21.59 11.37 10.60
CA ASP A 82 -23.02 11.59 10.76
C ASP A 82 -23.53 11.25 12.15
N SER A 83 -22.98 10.21 12.80
CA SER A 83 -23.58 9.68 14.03
C SER A 83 -23.34 10.63 15.22
N ASN A 84 -22.12 11.16 15.35
CA ASN A 84 -21.69 11.93 16.51
C ASN A 84 -21.28 13.38 16.18
N LYS A 85 -21.30 13.75 14.89
CA LYS A 85 -20.90 15.08 14.38
C LYS A 85 -19.45 15.47 14.67
N VAL A 86 -18.61 14.49 15.02
CA VAL A 86 -17.16 14.65 15.24
C VAL A 86 -16.43 14.61 13.90
N GLU A 87 -15.31 15.33 13.83
CA GLU A 87 -14.44 15.39 12.65
C GLU A 87 -13.32 14.35 12.79
N TYR A 88 -13.16 13.51 11.77
CA TYR A 88 -12.09 12.52 11.67
C TYR A 88 -11.14 12.85 10.52
N TYR A 89 -9.85 12.60 10.73
CA TYR A 89 -8.83 12.68 9.70
C TYR A 89 -8.59 11.28 9.12
N CYS A 90 -9.03 11.06 7.89
CA CYS A 90 -9.07 9.74 7.28
C CYS A 90 -8.12 9.69 6.09
N ARG A 91 -7.26 8.67 6.02
CA ARG A 91 -6.43 8.45 4.83
C ARG A 91 -7.30 8.07 3.65
N VAL A 92 -6.86 8.41 2.44
CA VAL A 92 -7.56 8.04 1.21
C VAL A 92 -7.83 6.53 1.12
N GLU A 93 -6.88 5.68 1.54
CA GLU A 93 -7.09 4.23 1.56
C GLU A 93 -8.18 3.76 2.54
N HIS A 94 -8.52 4.56 3.56
CA HIS A 94 -9.52 4.24 4.58
C HIS A 94 -10.90 4.85 4.31
N ILE A 95 -11.10 5.42 3.11
CA ILE A 95 -12.33 6.05 2.69
C ILE A 95 -12.93 5.27 1.53
N ARG A 96 -14.21 4.90 1.68
CA ARG A 96 -15.00 4.34 0.57
C ARG A 96 -16.09 5.32 0.15
N ALA A 97 -16.26 5.49 -1.15
CA ALA A 97 -17.34 6.30 -1.68
C ALA A 97 -18.67 5.65 -1.31
N ILE A 98 -19.57 6.40 -0.68
CA ILE A 98 -20.96 5.97 -0.60
C ILE A 98 -21.49 6.21 -2.01
N ARG A 99 -21.62 5.15 -2.82
CA ARG A 99 -22.39 5.26 -4.06
C ARG A 99 -23.76 5.78 -3.63
N ALA A 100 -24.04 7.04 -3.94
CA ALA A 100 -25.42 7.51 -3.92
C ALA A 100 -26.19 6.49 -4.78
N ALA A 101 -27.11 5.76 -4.16
CA ALA A 101 -28.06 5.00 -4.93
C ALA A 101 -28.65 6.01 -5.93
N ALA A 102 -28.39 5.83 -7.22
CA ALA A 102 -29.21 6.45 -8.23
C ALA A 102 -30.64 6.10 -7.80
N VAL A 103 -31.44 7.11 -7.50
CA VAL A 103 -32.82 6.93 -7.05
C VAL A 103 -33.51 6.12 -8.13
N ALA A 104 -33.66 4.82 -7.89
CA ALA A 104 -34.37 3.93 -8.79
C ALA A 104 -35.85 4.26 -8.64
N PRO A 105 -36.58 4.52 -9.75
CA PRO A 105 -38.02 4.73 -9.68
C PRO A 105 -38.71 3.48 -9.15
N ALA A 106 -39.78 3.68 -8.38
CA ALA A 106 -40.48 2.65 -7.63
C ALA A 106 -40.91 1.44 -8.51
N PRO A 107 -40.81 0.20 -7.99
CA PRO A 107 -41.14 -1.00 -8.76
C PRO A 107 -42.67 -1.17 -8.92
N ALA A 108 -43.09 -1.50 -10.14
CA ALA A 108 -44.44 -1.95 -10.45
C ALA A 108 -44.70 -3.40 -9.95
N PRO A 109 -45.96 -3.81 -9.72
CA PRO A 109 -46.29 -5.06 -9.03
C PRO A 109 -46.02 -6.33 -9.84
N ALA A 110 -45.64 -7.39 -9.13
CA ALA A 110 -45.24 -8.70 -9.65
C ALA A 110 -46.40 -9.55 -10.21
N ALA A 111 -46.08 -10.39 -11.20
CA ALA A 111 -46.91 -11.51 -11.67
C ALA A 111 -46.19 -12.86 -11.39
N PRO A 112 -46.93 -13.98 -11.22
CA PRO A 112 -46.47 -15.13 -10.44
C PRO A 112 -45.72 -16.22 -11.23
N ALA A 113 -45.05 -17.06 -10.45
CA ALA A 113 -44.15 -18.15 -10.81
C ALA A 113 -44.79 -19.34 -11.55
N ALA A 114 -43.97 -20.03 -12.35
CA ALA A 114 -44.24 -21.37 -12.88
C ALA A 114 -43.04 -22.31 -12.66
N ALA A 115 -43.33 -23.60 -12.60
CA ALA A 115 -42.62 -24.69 -11.92
C ALA A 115 -41.38 -25.29 -12.63
N GLN A 116 -40.49 -25.83 -11.76
CA GLN A 116 -39.62 -27.04 -11.78
C GLN A 116 -39.88 -28.11 -12.88
N ALA A 117 -38.99 -29.01 -13.35
CA ALA A 117 -37.62 -29.56 -13.11
C ALA A 117 -37.26 -30.47 -14.35
N PRO A 118 -36.31 -31.46 -14.40
CA PRO A 118 -35.19 -31.89 -13.55
C PRO A 118 -33.83 -32.20 -14.31
N ALA A 119 -32.89 -32.75 -13.53
CA ALA A 119 -31.49 -33.10 -13.73
C ALA A 119 -31.04 -33.97 -14.94
N ALA A 120 -29.73 -33.89 -15.27
CA ALA A 120 -28.93 -35.04 -15.70
C ALA A 120 -27.43 -34.85 -15.39
N ALA A 121 -26.86 -35.87 -14.74
CA ALA A 121 -25.44 -36.02 -14.45
C ALA A 121 -24.64 -36.43 -15.69
N ARG A 122 -23.35 -36.05 -15.77
CA ARG A 122 -22.33 -36.80 -16.53
C ARG A 122 -21.00 -36.83 -15.77
N VAL A 123 -20.45 -38.03 -15.73
CA VAL A 123 -19.16 -38.46 -15.20
C VAL A 123 -18.16 -38.62 -16.36
N GLY A 124 -16.88 -38.38 -16.09
CA GLY A 124 -15.71 -38.79 -16.89
C GLY A 124 -15.05 -37.63 -17.66
N THR A 125 -13.73 -37.48 -17.76
CA THR A 125 -12.59 -38.36 -17.47
C THR A 125 -11.30 -37.53 -17.46
N LEU A 126 -10.33 -38.02 -16.68
CA LEU A 126 -8.88 -37.77 -16.61
C LEU A 126 -8.11 -37.26 -17.85
N MET A 127 -6.98 -36.61 -17.50
CA MET A 127 -5.68 -36.45 -18.18
C MET A 127 -5.42 -35.16 -18.96
N GLY A 128 -4.34 -34.47 -18.58
CA GLY A 128 -3.60 -33.61 -19.52
C GLY A 128 -2.91 -32.38 -18.92
N GLN A 129 -1.76 -32.61 -18.29
CA GLN A 129 -0.51 -31.82 -18.41
C GLN A 129 -0.58 -30.28 -18.53
N GLY A 130 0.07 -29.61 -17.57
CA GLY A 130 0.48 -28.22 -17.71
C GLY A 130 1.06 -27.62 -16.43
N ARG A 131 1.98 -28.33 -15.75
CA ARG A 131 2.80 -27.72 -14.69
C ARG A 131 3.75 -26.72 -15.33
N THR A 132 3.34 -25.46 -15.38
CA THR A 132 4.28 -24.35 -15.57
C THR A 132 4.75 -23.94 -14.19
N GLN A 133 5.84 -24.57 -13.73
CA GLN A 133 6.63 -24.03 -12.63
C GLN A 133 7.04 -22.60 -13.00
N ALA A 134 6.58 -21.62 -12.23
CA ALA A 134 7.21 -20.30 -12.24
C ALA A 134 8.69 -20.47 -11.87
N ALA A 135 9.57 -20.00 -12.74
CA ALA A 135 11.00 -20.20 -12.63
C ALA A 135 11.58 -19.57 -11.36
N PRO A 136 12.58 -20.19 -10.71
CA PRO A 136 13.26 -19.62 -9.57
C PRO A 136 13.99 -18.33 -9.99
N GLN A 137 13.52 -17.18 -9.50
CA GLN A 137 14.23 -15.91 -9.70
C GLN A 137 15.53 -15.92 -8.89
N VAL A 138 16.63 -15.67 -9.59
CA VAL A 138 18.01 -15.82 -9.12
C VAL A 138 18.33 -14.82 -8.01
N ALA A 139 19.00 -15.29 -6.96
CA ALA A 139 19.60 -14.46 -5.92
C ALA A 139 20.57 -13.44 -6.55
N GLY A 140 20.13 -12.17 -6.67
CA GLY A 140 20.95 -11.13 -7.29
C GLY A 140 20.16 -9.94 -7.81
N GLU A 141 18.95 -10.15 -8.32
CA GLU A 141 18.10 -9.10 -8.88
C GLU A 141 17.09 -8.57 -7.85
N PHE A 142 16.68 -7.31 -8.00
CA PHE A 142 15.60 -6.74 -7.19
C PHE A 142 14.29 -7.46 -7.52
N LEU A 143 13.56 -7.89 -6.50
CA LEU A 143 12.21 -8.39 -6.66
C LEU A 143 11.27 -7.26 -7.04
N ARG A 144 10.35 -7.59 -7.92
CA ARG A 144 9.18 -6.76 -8.18
C ARG A 144 8.14 -7.07 -7.11
N CYS A 145 7.91 -6.12 -6.23
CA CYS A 145 6.92 -6.23 -5.17
C CYS A 145 5.61 -5.51 -5.56
N PRO A 146 4.43 -6.07 -5.22
CA PRO A 146 4.21 -7.39 -4.64
C PRO A 146 4.59 -8.52 -5.60
N ILE A 147 5.02 -9.67 -5.06
CA ILE A 147 5.31 -10.85 -5.88
C ILE A 147 4.01 -11.50 -6.37
N GLU A 148 4.04 -12.07 -7.57
CA GLU A 148 2.96 -12.94 -8.06
C GLU A 148 3.07 -14.31 -7.38
N GLN A 149 1.97 -14.79 -6.81
CA GLN A 149 1.91 -16.06 -6.07
C GLN A 149 0.90 -17.00 -6.72
N GLU A 150 1.19 -18.29 -6.67
CA GLU A 150 0.16 -19.30 -6.93
C GLU A 150 -0.86 -19.28 -5.79
N THR A 151 -2.15 -19.35 -6.14
CA THR A 151 -3.23 -19.45 -5.16
C THR A 151 -3.14 -20.77 -4.41
N VAL A 152 -3.08 -20.71 -3.08
CA VAL A 152 -3.05 -21.86 -2.17
C VAL A 152 -4.24 -21.85 -1.21
N GLU A 153 -4.49 -22.98 -0.55
CA GLU A 153 -5.53 -23.11 0.45
C GLU A 153 -4.99 -22.90 1.88
N ASN A 154 -5.88 -22.50 2.79
CA ASN A 154 -5.53 -22.35 4.19
C ASN A 154 -5.13 -23.71 4.80
N GLY A 155 -3.89 -23.80 5.31
CA GLY A 155 -3.32 -25.03 5.85
C GLY A 155 -2.36 -25.76 4.90
N ASP A 156 -2.19 -25.27 3.68
CA ASP A 156 -1.13 -25.76 2.79
C ASP A 156 0.25 -25.46 3.38
N ALA A 157 1.20 -26.37 3.14
CA ALA A 157 2.57 -26.17 3.60
C ALA A 157 3.26 -25.08 2.77
N PRO A 158 3.89 -24.06 3.40
CA PRO A 158 4.53 -22.99 2.66
C PRO A 158 5.79 -23.45 1.94
N ASP A 159 5.97 -23.01 0.69
CA ASP A 159 7.22 -23.18 -0.05
C ASP A 159 8.27 -22.21 0.49
N PRO A 160 9.45 -22.69 0.95
CA PRO A 160 10.52 -21.84 1.46
C PRO A 160 10.92 -20.68 0.52
N GLU A 161 10.86 -20.84 -0.80
CA GLU A 161 11.23 -19.76 -1.71
C GLU A 161 10.16 -18.69 -1.84
N VAL A 162 8.88 -19.07 -1.90
CA VAL A 162 7.79 -18.08 -1.84
C VAL A 162 7.90 -17.28 -0.55
N ILE A 163 8.16 -17.95 0.58
CA ILE A 163 8.37 -17.28 1.86
C ILE A 163 9.56 -16.32 1.84
N ARG A 164 10.72 -16.71 1.27
CA ARG A 164 11.85 -15.77 1.11
C ARG A 164 11.45 -14.52 0.32
N GLN A 165 10.75 -14.69 -0.78
CA GLN A 165 10.32 -13.59 -1.62
C GLN A 165 9.31 -12.67 -0.90
N VAL A 166 8.33 -13.25 -0.19
CA VAL A 166 7.39 -12.47 0.63
C VAL A 166 8.12 -11.71 1.73
N ILE A 167 9.12 -12.31 2.40
CA ILE A 167 9.95 -11.61 3.40
C ILE A 167 10.67 -10.42 2.78
N ARG A 168 11.31 -10.61 1.61
CA ARG A 168 12.02 -9.53 0.90
C ARG A 168 11.10 -8.36 0.61
N CYS A 169 9.92 -8.62 0.05
CA CYS A 169 8.93 -7.58 -0.21
C CYS A 169 8.39 -6.93 1.06
N HIS A 170 8.07 -7.72 2.09
CA HIS A 170 7.59 -7.21 3.37
C HIS A 170 8.63 -6.32 4.07
N LYS A 171 9.93 -6.60 3.91
CA LYS A 171 11.03 -5.77 4.40
C LYS A 171 11.40 -4.60 3.48
N GLY A 172 10.55 -4.31 2.50
CA GLY A 172 10.62 -3.10 1.70
C GLY A 172 11.66 -3.14 0.60
N GLU A 173 12.00 -4.34 0.09
CA GLU A 173 12.85 -4.46 -1.09
C GLU A 173 12.24 -3.67 -2.26
N LYS A 174 13.06 -2.81 -2.87
CA LYS A 174 12.68 -1.98 -4.02
C LYS A 174 13.90 -1.54 -4.81
N ALA A 175 13.77 -1.57 -6.13
CA ALA A 175 14.67 -0.86 -7.02
C ALA A 175 14.31 0.64 -7.09
N VAL A 176 15.28 1.48 -7.46
CA VAL A 176 15.04 2.86 -7.87
C VAL A 176 15.60 3.07 -9.28
N PRO A 177 15.06 4.02 -10.06
CA PRO A 177 15.59 4.35 -11.38
C PRO A 177 17.10 4.69 -11.35
N PRO A 178 17.84 4.43 -12.44
CA PRO A 178 19.24 4.84 -12.52
C PRO A 178 19.40 6.34 -12.26
N GLY A 179 20.24 6.69 -11.28
CA GLY A 179 20.52 8.08 -10.89
C GLY A 179 19.86 8.50 -9.57
N ASP A 180 18.81 7.80 -9.15
CA ASP A 180 18.13 7.99 -7.87
C ASP A 180 18.84 7.22 -6.74
N GLU A 181 18.57 7.61 -5.50
CA GLU A 181 19.13 6.98 -4.30
C GLU A 181 18.06 6.25 -3.49
N GLY A 182 18.47 5.35 -2.61
CA GLY A 182 17.58 4.68 -1.68
C GLY A 182 16.94 3.40 -2.23
N ALA A 183 17.59 2.74 -3.19
CA ALA A 183 17.26 1.35 -3.50
C ALA A 183 17.51 0.48 -2.26
N VAL A 184 16.57 -0.40 -1.95
CA VAL A 184 16.65 -1.29 -0.79
C VAL A 184 16.71 -2.72 -1.31
N LYS A 185 17.75 -3.45 -0.95
CA LYS A 185 17.93 -4.87 -1.26
C LYS A 185 17.84 -5.69 0.01
N VAL A 186 17.04 -6.74 0.01
CA VAL A 186 16.89 -7.64 1.15
C VAL A 186 17.45 -9.00 0.78
N ASP A 187 18.37 -9.50 1.59
CA ASP A 187 18.95 -10.84 1.41
C ASP A 187 18.52 -11.74 2.57
N VAL A 188 17.84 -12.85 2.26
CA VAL A 188 17.29 -13.78 3.26
C VAL A 188 18.15 -15.03 3.30
N ALA A 189 19.18 -14.98 4.15
CA ALA A 189 20.17 -16.04 4.29
C ALA A 189 19.58 -17.38 4.80
N ASN A 190 18.58 -17.33 5.68
CA ASN A 190 17.99 -18.53 6.27
C ASN A 190 16.49 -18.37 6.48
N VAL A 191 15.74 -19.44 6.23
CA VAL A 191 14.31 -19.58 6.50
C VAL A 191 14.10 -20.95 7.14
N GLN A 192 13.53 -20.95 8.34
CA GLN A 192 13.13 -22.15 9.07
C GLN A 192 11.64 -22.08 9.34
N ILE A 193 10.87 -22.86 8.59
CA ILE A 193 9.42 -22.99 8.76
C ILE A 193 9.16 -23.91 9.95
N GLY A 194 8.49 -23.37 10.98
CA GLY A 194 8.07 -24.11 12.15
C GLY A 194 6.80 -24.91 11.93
N ARG A 195 6.37 -25.62 12.98
CA ARG A 195 5.13 -26.42 12.94
C ARG A 195 3.91 -25.49 12.80
N PRO A 196 2.92 -25.82 11.96
CA PRO A 196 1.67 -25.06 11.91
C PRO A 196 0.96 -25.09 13.26
N ARG A 197 0.25 -24.02 13.54
CA ARG A 197 -0.65 -23.89 14.69
C ARG A 197 -1.93 -23.18 14.28
N ASP A 198 -2.97 -23.37 15.08
CA ASP A 198 -4.18 -22.58 14.93
C ASP A 198 -3.89 -21.10 15.23
N TRP A 199 -4.66 -20.24 14.57
CA TRP A 199 -4.69 -18.82 14.87
C TRP A 199 -4.99 -18.58 16.35
N SER A 200 -4.23 -17.67 16.96
CA SER A 200 -4.37 -17.30 18.36
C SER A 200 -4.68 -15.82 18.49
N TYR A 201 -5.78 -15.49 19.16
CA TYR A 201 -6.14 -14.09 19.44
C TYR A 201 -5.01 -13.31 20.14
N ALA A 202 -4.22 -13.96 21.00
CA ALA A 202 -3.15 -13.28 21.73
C ALA A 202 -1.96 -12.89 20.83
N GLN A 203 -1.66 -13.68 19.79
CA GLN A 203 -0.44 -13.55 19.00
C GLN A 203 -0.71 -12.97 17.60
N ASP A 204 -1.89 -13.23 17.06
CA ASP A 204 -2.20 -12.97 15.67
C ASP A 204 -3.28 -11.89 15.51
N ARG A 205 -3.86 -11.34 16.59
CA ARG A 205 -4.87 -10.28 16.46
C ARG A 205 -4.37 -9.12 15.59
N GLY A 206 -5.19 -8.77 14.59
CA GLY A 206 -4.85 -7.76 13.58
C GLY A 206 -4.23 -8.34 12.31
N ASN A 207 -3.91 -9.64 12.32
CA ASN A 207 -3.33 -10.39 11.21
C ASN A 207 -4.11 -11.72 11.05
N ALA A 208 -4.58 -12.02 9.85
CA ALA A 208 -5.48 -13.16 9.61
C ALA A 208 -6.79 -13.13 10.43
N SER A 209 -7.54 -14.23 10.42
CA SER A 209 -8.80 -14.41 11.15
C SER A 209 -8.85 -15.74 11.90
N GLU A 210 -9.83 -15.88 12.80
CA GLU A 210 -10.11 -17.16 13.44
C GLU A 210 -10.35 -18.25 12.38
N GLY A 211 -9.81 -19.46 12.62
CA GLY A 211 -9.83 -20.57 11.67
C GLY A 211 -8.67 -20.59 10.66
N THR A 212 -7.82 -19.55 10.63
CA THR A 212 -6.60 -19.56 9.81
C THR A 212 -5.51 -20.45 10.44
N VAL A 213 -4.77 -21.18 9.60
CA VAL A 213 -3.57 -21.91 10.00
C VAL A 213 -2.37 -20.99 9.86
N VAL A 214 -1.59 -20.88 10.94
CA VAL A 214 -0.44 -19.99 11.03
C VAL A 214 0.86 -20.79 11.06
N TYR A 215 1.81 -20.41 10.22
CA TYR A 215 3.16 -20.97 10.17
C TYR A 215 4.17 -19.97 10.75
N PRO A 216 4.74 -20.24 11.94
CA PRO A 216 5.84 -19.42 12.46
C PRO A 216 7.10 -19.69 11.65
N VAL A 217 7.69 -18.64 11.07
CA VAL A 217 8.91 -18.74 10.26
C VAL A 217 10.02 -17.96 10.94
N LYS A 218 11.09 -18.65 11.33
CA LYS A 218 12.30 -18.01 11.78
C LYS A 218 13.18 -17.68 10.58
N ALA A 219 13.45 -16.40 10.36
CA ALA A 219 14.29 -15.95 9.25
C ALA A 219 15.49 -15.14 9.73
N THR A 220 16.61 -15.32 9.03
CA THR A 220 17.79 -14.47 9.14
C THR A 220 17.94 -13.69 7.85
N TYR A 221 18.05 -12.37 7.94
CA TYR A 221 18.16 -11.51 6.77
C TYR A 221 19.09 -10.31 6.99
N THR A 222 19.47 -9.70 5.89
CA THR A 222 20.24 -8.47 5.82
C THR A 222 19.51 -7.48 4.92
N VAL A 223 19.43 -6.22 5.35
CA VAL A 223 18.87 -5.12 4.55
C VAL A 223 20.02 -4.22 4.11
N LYS A 224 20.07 -3.90 2.81
CA LYS A 224 21.06 -2.98 2.24
C LYS A 224 20.34 -1.82 1.58
N THR A 225 20.58 -0.61 2.08
CA THR A 225 20.12 0.62 1.43
C THR A 225 21.28 1.20 0.63
N LEU A 226 21.08 1.29 -0.68
CA LEU A 226 22.09 1.75 -1.63
C LEU A 226 21.90 3.25 -1.87
N TYR A 227 22.92 4.02 -1.48
CA TYR A 227 23.06 5.44 -1.82
C TYR A 227 24.15 5.59 -2.89
N ARG A 228 24.29 6.78 -3.46
CA ARG A 228 25.29 7.04 -4.50
C ARG A 228 26.72 6.96 -3.96
N THR A 229 26.94 7.42 -2.73
CA THR A 229 28.27 7.54 -2.11
C THR A 229 28.51 6.52 -1.00
N ALA A 230 27.49 5.74 -0.64
CA ALA A 230 27.61 4.77 0.44
C ALA A 230 26.56 3.67 0.33
N THR A 231 26.81 2.58 1.04
CA THR A 231 25.81 1.54 1.32
C THR A 231 25.61 1.45 2.82
N GLU A 232 24.36 1.56 3.27
CA GLU A 232 23.97 1.24 4.64
C GLU A 232 23.55 -0.22 4.71
N VAL A 233 24.19 -0.97 5.59
CA VAL A 233 23.99 -2.42 5.75
C VAL A 233 23.47 -2.66 7.17
N GLU A 234 22.27 -3.18 7.27
CA GLU A 234 21.72 -3.74 8.50
C GLU A 234 21.79 -5.26 8.44
N GLU A 235 22.77 -5.86 9.11
CA GLU A 235 23.03 -7.29 9.05
C GLU A 235 22.74 -8.01 10.36
N GLY A 236 22.51 -9.32 10.25
CA GLY A 236 22.36 -10.19 11.42
C GLY A 236 20.98 -10.16 12.07
N TRP A 237 19.98 -9.54 11.44
CA TRP A 237 18.59 -9.62 11.89
C TRP A 237 18.12 -11.07 11.99
N VAL A 238 17.46 -11.40 13.11
CA VAL A 238 16.74 -12.68 13.26
C VAL A 238 15.34 -12.38 13.79
N ARG A 239 14.32 -12.77 13.02
CA ARG A 239 12.91 -12.59 13.37
C ARG A 239 12.16 -13.91 13.32
N ILE A 240 11.12 -14.01 14.13
CA ILE A 240 10.06 -15.00 13.92
C ILE A 240 8.87 -14.26 13.35
N MET A 241 8.47 -14.59 12.13
CA MET A 241 7.37 -13.98 11.40
C MET A 241 6.27 -15.02 11.24
N ASN A 242 5.03 -14.69 11.61
CA ASN A 242 3.90 -15.56 11.41
C ASN A 242 3.38 -15.41 9.99
N PHE A 243 3.29 -16.53 9.26
CA PHE A 243 2.75 -16.57 7.90
C PHE A 243 1.38 -17.22 7.88
N TYR A 244 0.52 -16.71 7.00
CA TYR A 244 -0.80 -17.27 6.75
C TYR A 244 -1.23 -17.03 5.31
N VAL A 245 -2.26 -17.75 4.88
CA VAL A 245 -2.89 -17.58 3.58
C VAL A 245 -4.07 -16.61 3.73
N ASN A 246 -4.08 -15.53 2.94
CA ASN A 246 -5.15 -14.54 2.97
C ASN A 246 -6.41 -15.00 2.20
N ALA A 247 -7.44 -14.16 2.14
CA ALA A 247 -8.70 -14.49 1.44
C ALA A 247 -8.55 -14.68 -0.09
N PHE A 248 -7.44 -14.25 -0.68
CA PHE A 248 -7.12 -14.41 -2.10
C PHE A 248 -6.23 -15.65 -2.37
N GLY A 249 -5.90 -16.43 -1.33
CA GLY A 249 -5.04 -17.59 -1.44
C GLY A 249 -3.55 -17.24 -1.55
N GLU A 250 -3.13 -16.07 -1.10
CA GLU A 250 -1.73 -15.63 -1.15
C GLU A 250 -1.08 -15.66 0.24
N TRP A 251 0.21 -15.98 0.30
CA TRP A 251 0.96 -15.91 1.55
C TRP A 251 1.20 -14.47 1.98
N GLN A 252 0.95 -14.21 3.26
CA GLN A 252 1.13 -12.89 3.86
C GLN A 252 1.86 -13.01 5.21
N VAL A 253 2.69 -11.99 5.50
CA VAL A 253 3.28 -11.81 6.83
C VAL A 253 2.23 -11.22 7.76
N GLY A 254 2.03 -11.87 8.90
CA GLY A 254 1.24 -11.38 10.02
C GLY A 254 2.10 -10.70 11.07
N SER A 255 1.96 -11.14 12.32
CA SER A 255 2.76 -10.62 13.43
C SER A 255 4.21 -11.08 13.36
N GLU A 256 5.10 -10.29 13.96
CA GLU A 256 6.52 -10.59 14.02
C GLU A 256 7.11 -10.33 15.40
N GLU A 257 8.09 -11.17 15.75
CA GLU A 257 8.83 -11.09 17.00
C GLU A 257 10.32 -10.87 16.71
N ASN A 258 10.96 -9.99 17.50
CA ASN A 258 12.40 -9.81 17.44
C ASN A 258 13.13 -10.88 18.26
N VAL A 259 13.92 -11.73 17.60
CA VAL A 259 14.83 -12.65 18.30
C VAL A 259 16.21 -12.03 18.45
N ARG A 260 16.67 -11.33 17.41
CA ARG A 260 17.94 -10.59 17.44
C ARG A 260 17.86 -9.36 16.55
N THR A 261 18.21 -8.23 17.16
CA THR A 261 18.38 -6.95 16.45
C THR A 261 19.61 -7.00 15.55
N GLY A 262 19.49 -6.46 14.34
CA GLY A 262 20.62 -6.32 13.43
C GLY A 262 21.62 -5.26 13.90
N THR A 263 22.81 -5.31 13.33
CA THR A 263 23.82 -4.25 13.47
C THR A 263 23.85 -3.42 12.20
N THR A 264 23.82 -2.11 12.35
CA THR A 264 23.92 -1.17 11.22
C THR A 264 25.37 -0.75 11.02
N SER A 265 25.83 -0.78 9.76
CA SER A 265 27.12 -0.24 9.34
C SER A 265 26.96 0.55 8.04
N ARG A 266 27.88 1.49 7.80
CA ARG A 266 27.92 2.28 6.57
C ARG A 266 29.25 2.06 5.87
N ILE A 267 29.20 1.74 4.59
CA ILE A 267 30.37 1.51 3.73
C ILE A 267 30.40 2.64 2.71
N GLU A 268 31.48 3.40 2.66
CA GLU A 268 31.70 4.48 1.68
C GLU A 268 32.36 3.91 0.41
N HIS A 269 32.06 4.51 -0.75
CA HIS A 269 32.58 4.11 -2.08
C HIS A 269 33.51 5.15 -2.68
#